data_AF-U3TX43-F1
#
_entry.id   AF-U3TX43-F1
#
_cell.length_a   1.000
_cell.length_b   1.000
_cell.length_c   1.000
_cell.angle_alpha   90.00
_cell.angle_beta   90.00
_cell.angle_gamma   90.00
#
_symmetry.space_group_name_H-M   'P 1'
#
loop_
_entity.id
_entity.type
_entity.pdbx_description
1 polymer ?
#
loop_
_entity_poly.entity_id
_entity_poly.type
_entity_poly.pdbx_seq_one_letter_code
_entity_poly.pdbx_strand_id
1 'polypeptide(L)'
;MLALRTERPTEVLFAAERFAPLTPAGEQAASKLIAAVQRLLPDGQQNLFGEWSIADTDLAVMINRLALHGDPLPVKLQHYAEFQWQRASVQLWLAESGKAR
;
A
#
# COMPACT_ATOMS: atom_id res chain seq x y z
N MET A 1 2.75 -4.17 -12.31
CA MET A 1 2.76 -3.02 -11.38
C MET A 1 2.29 -1.73 -12.04
N LEU A 2 2.61 -1.45 -13.30
CA LEU A 2 2.18 -0.20 -13.96
C LEU A 2 0.65 -0.03 -13.97
N ALA A 3 -0.12 -1.04 -14.40
CA ALA A 3 -1.59 -0.98 -14.40
C ALA A 3 -2.17 -0.60 -13.04
N LEU A 4 -1.74 -1.27 -11.96
CA LEU A 4 -2.18 -0.95 -10.61
C LEU A 4 -1.82 0.48 -10.20
N ARG A 5 -0.62 0.99 -10.55
CA ARG A 5 -0.23 2.38 -10.25
C ARG A 5 -1.05 3.41 -11.03
N THR A 6 -1.48 3.08 -12.24
CA THR A 6 -2.35 3.94 -13.06
C THR A 6 -3.78 3.95 -12.52
N GLU A 7 -4.32 2.78 -12.16
CA GLU A 7 -5.71 2.63 -11.70
C GLU A 7 -5.89 2.97 -10.21
N ARG A 8 -4.79 2.95 -9.45
CA ARG A 8 -4.69 3.35 -8.04
C ARG A 8 -3.50 4.32 -7.89
N PRO A 9 -3.68 5.58 -8.31
CA PRO A 9 -2.63 6.59 -8.21
C PRO A 9 -2.32 6.92 -6.74
N THR A 10 -1.17 7.53 -6.46
CA THR A 10 -0.73 7.82 -5.08
C THR A 10 -1.61 8.88 -4.43
N GLU A 11 -2.12 9.77 -5.27
CA GLU A 11 -2.98 10.92 -4.99
C GLU A 11 -4.19 10.52 -4.13
N VAL A 12 -4.66 9.28 -4.25
CA VAL A 12 -5.77 8.72 -3.45
C VAL A 12 -5.50 8.73 -1.93
N LEU A 13 -4.23 8.73 -1.53
CA LEU A 13 -3.83 8.78 -0.12
C LEU A 13 -4.07 10.18 0.48
N PHE A 14 -4.24 11.21 -0.36
CA PHE A 14 -4.33 12.61 0.03
C PHE A 14 -5.64 13.27 -0.41
N ALA A 15 -6.18 12.83 -1.54
CA ALA A 15 -7.45 13.22 -2.11
C ALA A 15 -8.35 12.01 -1.99
N ALA A 16 -9.45 12.11 -1.24
CA ALA A 16 -10.44 11.05 -1.09
C ALA A 16 -11.23 10.79 -2.40
N GLU A 17 -10.52 10.68 -3.52
CA GLU A 17 -11.03 10.35 -4.84
C GLU A 17 -11.28 8.85 -4.93
N ARG A 18 -12.41 8.48 -5.53
CA ARG A 18 -12.76 7.09 -5.80
C ARG A 18 -12.62 6.82 -7.28
N PHE A 19 -11.85 5.80 -7.62
CA PHE A 19 -11.66 5.32 -8.97
C PHE A 19 -12.61 4.16 -9.30
N ALA A 20 -12.73 3.86 -10.60
CA ALA A 20 -13.49 2.71 -11.06
C ALA A 20 -12.92 1.38 -10.50
N PRO A 21 -13.74 0.31 -10.49
CA PRO A 21 -13.24 -1.04 -10.21
C PRO A 21 -12.03 -1.38 -11.08
N LEU A 22 -11.12 -2.22 -10.54
CA LEU A 22 -9.93 -2.63 -11.28
C LEU A 22 -10.32 -3.32 -12.59
N THR A 23 -9.56 -3.01 -13.64
CA THR A 23 -9.62 -3.79 -14.88
C THR A 23 -8.98 -5.16 -14.66
N PRO A 24 -9.16 -6.14 -15.57
CA PRO A 24 -8.47 -7.43 -15.47
C PRO A 24 -6.94 -7.29 -15.37
N ALA A 25 -6.35 -6.27 -16.00
CA ALA A 25 -4.92 -5.98 -15.87
C ALA A 25 -4.56 -5.44 -14.49
N GLY A 26 -5.41 -4.59 -13.90
CA GLY A 26 -5.31 -4.10 -12.53
C GLY A 26 -5.41 -5.23 -11.50
N GLU A 27 -6.41 -6.10 -11.64
CA GLU A 27 -6.63 -7.27 -10.78
C GLU A 27 -5.45 -8.25 -10.84
N GLN A 28 -4.93 -8.52 -12.04
CA GLN A 28 -3.74 -9.37 -12.21
C GLN A 28 -2.51 -8.73 -11.55
N ALA A 29 -2.34 -7.40 -11.68
CA ALA A 29 -1.25 -6.69 -11.04
C ALA A 29 -1.37 -6.70 -9.51
N ALA A 30 -2.57 -6.53 -8.96
CA ALA A 30 -2.84 -6.64 -7.53
C ALA A 30 -2.57 -8.05 -7.00
N SER A 31 -3.06 -9.08 -7.71
CA SER A 31 -2.81 -10.48 -7.37
C SER A 31 -1.32 -10.82 -7.35
N LYS A 32 -0.56 -10.31 -8.34
CA LYS A 32 0.89 -10.48 -8.40
C LYS A 32 1.60 -9.80 -7.22
N LEU A 33 1.17 -8.59 -6.84
CA LEU A 33 1.69 -7.90 -5.67
C LEU A 33 1.44 -8.72 -4.40
N ILE A 34 0.20 -9.12 -4.17
CA ILE A 34 -0.21 -9.88 -2.97
C ILE A 34 0.60 -11.17 -2.85
N ALA A 35 0.69 -11.94 -3.94
CA ALA A 35 1.45 -13.19 -3.97
C ALA A 35 2.95 -12.98 -3.69
N ALA A 36 3.54 -11.89 -4.20
CA ALA A 36 4.93 -11.56 -3.93
C ALA A 36 5.16 -11.20 -2.45
N VAL A 37 4.28 -10.38 -1.87
CA VAL A 37 4.38 -9.95 -0.46
C VAL A 37 4.20 -11.12 0.49
N GLN A 38 3.23 -12.01 0.25
CA GLN A 38 3.01 -13.19 1.07
C GLN A 38 4.24 -14.12 1.12
N ARG A 39 5.03 -14.15 0.04
CA ARG A 39 6.29 -14.91 0.00
C ARG A 39 7.44 -14.22 0.73
N LEU A 40 7.45 -12.89 0.74
CA LEU A 40 8.51 -12.08 1.34
C LEU A 40 8.27 -11.78 2.81
N LEU A 41 7.02 -11.87 3.27
CA LEU A 41 6.61 -11.56 4.63
C LEU A 41 6.07 -12.84 5.31
N PRO A 42 6.94 -13.72 5.83
CA PRO A 42 6.54 -14.90 6.60
C PRO A 42 5.87 -14.50 7.91
N ASP A 43 5.28 -15.47 8.62
CA ASP A 43 4.55 -15.21 9.86
C ASP A 43 5.49 -14.71 10.98
N GLY A 44 5.02 -13.75 11.77
CA GLY A 44 5.79 -13.12 12.84
C GLY A 44 6.72 -11.98 12.40
N GLN A 45 6.89 -11.74 11.10
CA GLN A 45 7.76 -10.69 10.59
C GLN A 45 7.01 -9.36 10.38
N GLN A 46 7.58 -8.26 10.88
CA GLN A 46 6.98 -6.92 10.81
C GLN A 46 7.47 -6.08 9.61
N ASN A 47 8.69 -6.32 9.12
CA ASN A 47 9.30 -5.63 7.98
C ASN A 47 9.73 -6.67 6.93
N LEU A 48 9.92 -6.30 5.67
CA LEU A 48 10.26 -7.21 4.56
C LEU A 48 11.60 -7.95 4.76
N PHE A 49 12.59 -7.30 5.38
CA PHE A 49 13.97 -7.79 5.43
C PHE A 49 14.54 -7.83 6.86
N GLY A 50 13.69 -8.15 7.84
CA GLY A 50 14.02 -8.12 9.27
C GLY A 50 13.93 -6.71 9.82
N GLU A 51 14.97 -5.91 9.59
CA GLU A 51 14.97 -4.49 9.94
C GLU A 51 14.17 -3.66 8.93
N TRP A 52 13.73 -2.48 9.36
CA TRP A 52 13.02 -1.56 8.49
C TRP A 52 13.91 -1.07 7.34
N SER A 53 13.31 -0.98 6.16
CA SER A 53 13.89 -0.41 4.95
C SER A 53 12.88 0.52 4.26
N ILE A 54 13.35 1.35 3.34
CA ILE A 54 12.45 2.21 2.56
C ILE A 54 11.41 1.39 1.75
N ALA A 55 11.76 0.16 1.36
CA ALA A 55 10.86 -0.74 0.65
C ALA A 55 9.60 -1.06 1.46
N ASP A 56 9.68 -1.02 2.79
CA ASP A 56 8.51 -1.24 3.65
C ASP A 56 7.48 -0.12 3.49
N THR A 57 7.95 1.12 3.37
CA THR A 57 7.10 2.30 3.15
C THR A 57 6.52 2.29 1.75
N ASP A 58 7.35 2.01 0.73
CA ASP A 58 6.88 1.91 -0.66
C ASP A 58 5.80 0.83 -0.83
N LEU A 59 5.96 -0.30 -0.13
CA LEU A 59 4.98 -1.37 -0.13
C LEU A 59 3.70 -0.97 0.62
N ALA A 60 3.82 -0.37 1.81
CA ALA A 60 2.68 0.09 2.59
C ALA A 60 1.84 1.11 1.80
N VAL A 61 2.50 2.02 1.07
CA VAL A 61 1.84 2.94 0.14
C VAL A 61 1.04 2.18 -0.91
N MET A 62 1.59 1.13 -1.53
CA MET A 62 0.86 0.36 -2.55
C MET A 62 -0.35 -0.38 -1.96
N ILE A 63 -0.21 -0.94 -0.76
CA ILE A 63 -1.30 -1.67 -0.08
C ILE A 63 -2.40 -0.70 0.35
N ASN A 64 -2.05 0.46 0.93
CA ASN A 64 -3.05 1.44 1.36
C ASN A 64 -3.87 2.00 0.20
N ARG A 65 -3.30 2.12 -1.00
CA ARG A 65 -4.07 2.51 -2.19
C ARG A 65 -5.20 1.52 -2.51
N LEU A 66 -4.93 0.22 -2.39
CA LEU A 66 -5.93 -0.83 -2.54
C LEU A 66 -6.95 -0.80 -1.40
N ALA A 67 -6.49 -0.69 -0.15
CA ALA A 67 -7.35 -0.66 1.04
C ALA A 67 -8.35 0.51 1.02
N LEU A 68 -7.91 1.71 0.63
CA LEU A 68 -8.77 2.89 0.52
C LEU A 68 -9.89 2.75 -0.52
N HIS A 69 -9.69 1.89 -1.53
CA HIS A 69 -10.70 1.59 -2.55
C HIS A 69 -11.59 0.41 -2.17
N GLY A 70 -11.32 -0.26 -1.05
CA GLY A 70 -12.00 -1.50 -0.68
C GLY A 70 -11.65 -2.68 -1.59
N ASP A 71 -10.52 -2.60 -2.30
CA ASP A 71 -10.07 -3.73 -3.13
C ASP A 71 -9.71 -4.93 -2.24
N PRO A 72 -9.93 -6.18 -2.69
CA PRO A 72 -9.67 -7.36 -1.89
C PRO A 72 -8.20 -7.45 -1.43
N LEU A 73 -8.00 -7.50 -0.12
CA LEU A 73 -6.68 -7.62 0.50
C LEU A 73 -6.69 -8.64 1.65
N PRO A 74 -5.70 -9.55 1.73
CA PRO A 74 -5.51 -10.37 2.90
C PRO A 74 -5.33 -9.53 4.16
N VAL A 75 -5.97 -9.92 5.26
CA VAL A 75 -5.92 -9.20 6.56
C VAL A 75 -4.49 -8.94 7.03
N LYS A 76 -3.58 -9.90 6.81
CA LYS A 76 -2.15 -9.74 7.14
C LYS A 76 -1.50 -8.54 6.45
N LEU A 77 -1.85 -8.29 5.18
CA LEU A 77 -1.30 -7.17 4.42
C LEU A 77 -1.87 -5.84 4.90
N GLN A 78 -3.15 -5.82 5.32
CA GLN A 78 -3.77 -4.64 5.93
C GLN A 78 -3.05 -4.27 7.24
N HIS A 79 -2.90 -5.24 8.16
CA HIS A 79 -2.17 -5.01 9.41
C HIS A 79 -0.71 -4.59 9.19
N TYR A 80 -0.03 -5.19 8.21
CA TYR A 80 1.32 -4.79 7.83
C TYR A 80 1.37 -3.32 7.37
N ALA A 81 0.46 -2.93 6.47
CA ALA A 81 0.42 -1.56 5.98
C ALA A 81 0.08 -0.56 7.10
N GLU A 82 -0.87 -0.89 7.98
CA GLU A 82 -1.22 -0.10 9.17
C GLU A 82 -0.02 0.09 10.10
N PHE A 83 0.73 -0.98 10.38
CA PHE A 83 1.94 -0.92 11.20
C PHE A 83 3.00 -0.01 10.57
N GLN A 84 3.29 -0.19 9.29
CA GLN A 84 4.26 0.65 8.58
C GLN A 84 3.81 2.12 8.50
N TRP A 85 2.50 2.36 8.45
CA TRP A 85 1.94 3.72 8.41
C TRP A 85 2.17 4.51 9.70
N GLN A 86 2.30 3.83 10.84
CA GLN A 86 2.55 4.47 12.15
C GLN A 86 3.96 5.05 12.29
N ARG A 87 4.87 4.75 11.35
CA ARG A 87 6.24 5.25 11.39
C ARG A 87 6.27 6.78 11.40
N ALA A 88 7.05 7.36 12.32
CA ALA A 88 7.13 8.82 12.51
C ALA A 88 7.44 9.60 11.20
N SER A 89 8.34 9.08 10.35
CA SER A 89 8.65 9.70 9.06
C SER A 89 7.47 9.71 8.09
N VAL A 90 6.64 8.66 8.11
CA VAL A 90 5.42 8.58 7.29
C VAL A 90 4.38 9.56 7.82
N GLN A 91 4.15 9.58 9.14
CA GLN A 91 3.22 10.53 9.77
C GLN A 91 3.60 11.99 9.51
N LEU A 92 4.90 12.33 9.59
CA LEU A 92 5.39 13.66 9.22
C LEU A 92 5.12 13.98 7.76
N TRP A 93 5.41 13.04 6.85
CA TRP A 93 5.14 13.22 5.42
C TRP A 93 3.65 13.44 5.11
N LEU A 94 2.75 12.70 5.77
CA LEU A 94 1.30 12.89 5.62
C LEU A 94 0.86 14.26 6.13
N ALA A 95 1.39 14.70 7.27
CA ALA A 95 1.08 16.01 7.85
C ALA A 95 1.55 17.15 6.93
N GLU A 96 2.75 17.06 6.34
CA GLU A 96 3.24 18.07 5.39
C GLU A 96 2.44 18.07 4.08
N SER A 97 2.07 16.89 3.58
CA SER A 97 1.29 16.75 2.34
C SER A 97 -0.14 17.31 2.50
N GLY A 98 -0.70 17.31 3.72
CA GLY A 98 -1.97 17.94 4.04
C GLY A 98 -1.92 19.46 4.18
N LYS A 99 -0.77 20.03 4.56
CA LYS A 99 -0.59 21.50 4.72
C LYS A 99 -0.49 22.25 3.39
N ALA A 100 -0.01 21.59 2.35
CA ALA A 100 0.16 22.16 1.01
C ALA A 100 -1.15 22.21 0.19
N ARG A 101 -2.31 22.03 0.85
CA ARG A 101 -3.63 21.93 0.24
C ARG A 101 -4.58 22.99 0.76
#